data_AF-A0AAN8L7T7-F1
#
_entry.id   AF-A0AAN8L7T7-F1
#
_cell.length_a   1.000
_cell.length_b   1.000
_cell.length_c   1.000
_cell.angle_alpha   90.00
_cell.angle_beta   90.00
_cell.angle_gamma   90.00
#
_symmetry.space_group_name_H-M   'P 1'
#
loop_
_entity.id
_entity.type
_entity.pdbx_description
1 polymer ?
#
loop_
_entity_poly.entity_id
_entity_poly.type
_entity_poly.pdbx_seq_one_letter_code
_entity_poly.pdbx_strand_id
1 'polypeptide(L)'
;MLDEVIKVGREVCSTGEEESLKVVQSYVDLSRKLWRLEGLPLSITSVQGSHLALRYTQLDYSFFDREKLSRSLVPQEGKPCPVYITSVKVICHMEGSRKWPHDQEAIRHIKAAFHISLGELLTKHHRYTCQPSPTHLDVWKAPATPPVLRGAGPLHSSRVSSGGFPSLPSTGETTPWWSTSTASSPLLTSQRSRMSSSSPESLCLSCSSPTPKDKKLSICTNQAPSVQMLQGVVMVAAESLKVLEPQLMDANQIQDVRVAMRPPLDAYDVLTHLIPKQVPLLSQAVDPPHATFSRGILAGSVANTGGVLPVIDFCPVTHYLAELRDAFGVLALFFCDPYGGTVIAVLWKPKAFSPLPFKTSQMVARHVEVSGEEAHTVPNVEAILEDFRVMGQGLVKSVEPWTEKWVV
;
A
#
# COMPACT_ATOMS: atom_id res chain seq x y z
N MET A 1 1.45 30.21 -6.18
CA MET A 1 0.44 30.75 -5.24
C MET A 1 -0.15 29.68 -4.32
N LEU A 2 -0.03 28.37 -4.60
CA LEU A 2 -0.37 27.31 -3.63
C LEU A 2 0.71 27.08 -2.56
N ASP A 3 1.97 27.42 -2.85
CA ASP A 3 3.12 27.18 -1.95
C ASP A 3 3.12 28.02 -0.66
N GLU A 4 2.34 29.10 -0.59
CA GLU A 4 2.24 29.94 0.62
C GLU A 4 1.17 29.47 1.61
N VAL A 5 0.24 28.59 1.19
CA VAL A 5 -0.91 28.15 1.99
C VAL A 5 -0.55 26.97 2.90
N ILE A 6 0.44 26.15 2.52
CA ILE A 6 0.94 25.06 3.34
C ILE A 6 2.29 25.47 3.90
N LYS A 7 2.31 26.04 5.11
CA LYS A 7 3.55 26.17 5.90
C LYS A 7 4.02 24.78 6.33
N VAL A 8 4.56 24.01 5.40
CA VAL A 8 5.47 22.91 5.72
C VAL A 8 6.68 23.57 6.37
N GLY A 9 7.16 23.01 7.48
CA GLY A 9 8.44 23.40 8.05
C GLY A 9 9.52 23.38 6.97
N ARG A 10 10.63 24.08 7.20
CA ARG A 10 11.72 24.33 6.25
C ARG A 10 12.51 23.03 5.91
N GLU A 11 11.83 22.00 5.45
CA GLU A 11 12.35 20.87 4.68
C GLU A 11 11.94 21.12 3.23
N VAL A 12 12.88 20.92 2.31
CA VAL A 12 12.59 21.00 0.88
C VAL A 12 11.64 19.85 0.57
N CYS A 13 10.34 20.13 0.50
CA CYS A 13 9.32 19.18 0.08
C CYS A 13 9.60 18.85 -1.39
N SER A 14 10.38 17.79 -1.64
CA SER A 14 10.51 17.26 -3.00
C SER A 14 9.21 16.56 -3.36
N THR A 15 8.75 16.67 -4.60
CA THR A 15 7.58 15.96 -5.12
C THR A 15 7.76 14.44 -5.15
N GLY A 16 8.90 13.92 -4.67
CA GLY A 16 9.25 12.50 -4.72
C GLY A 16 9.64 11.99 -6.11
N GLU A 17 9.50 12.84 -7.14
CA GLU A 17 9.81 12.51 -8.53
C GLU A 17 11.29 12.20 -8.73
N GLU A 18 12.19 12.93 -8.05
CA GLU A 18 13.63 12.67 -8.11
C GLU A 18 14.00 11.27 -7.59
N GLU A 19 13.38 10.84 -6.50
CA GLU A 19 13.60 9.51 -5.95
C GLU A 19 13.00 8.43 -6.86
N SER A 20 11.80 8.67 -7.42
CA SER A 20 11.21 7.81 -8.45
C SER A 20 12.15 7.61 -9.62
N LEU A 21 12.77 8.69 -10.10
CA LEU A 21 13.72 8.65 -11.20
C LEU A 21 14.94 7.78 -10.87
N LYS A 22 15.49 7.89 -9.65
CA LYS A 22 16.60 7.02 -9.19
C LYS A 22 16.20 5.54 -9.18
N VAL A 23 14.96 5.22 -8.79
CA VAL A 23 14.42 3.85 -8.82
C VAL A 23 14.28 3.38 -10.27
N VAL A 24 13.70 4.18 -11.14
CA VAL A 24 13.53 3.86 -12.57
C VAL A 24 14.88 3.63 -13.25
N GLN A 25 15.87 4.49 -13.01
CA GLN A 25 17.23 4.31 -13.52
C GLN A 25 17.87 3.02 -13.00
N SER A 26 17.69 2.73 -11.71
CA SER A 26 18.18 1.49 -11.09
C SER A 26 17.49 0.26 -11.69
N TYR A 27 16.20 0.32 -11.95
CA TYR A 27 15.44 -0.73 -12.62
C TYR A 27 15.90 -0.96 -14.06
N VAL A 28 16.10 0.10 -14.85
CA VAL A 28 16.55 0.01 -16.25
C VAL A 28 17.96 -0.58 -16.36
N ASP A 29 18.87 -0.21 -15.46
CA ASP A 29 20.21 -0.81 -15.46
C ASP A 29 20.17 -2.28 -15.01
N LEU A 30 19.31 -2.65 -14.06
CA LEU A 30 19.14 -4.04 -13.65
C LEU A 30 18.53 -4.88 -14.78
N SER A 31 17.50 -4.37 -15.46
CA SER A 31 16.86 -5.08 -16.57
C SER A 31 17.84 -5.30 -17.72
N ARG A 32 18.65 -4.30 -18.08
CA ARG A 32 19.71 -4.45 -19.10
C ARG A 32 20.71 -5.56 -18.74
N LYS A 33 21.09 -5.67 -17.46
CA LYS A 33 22.01 -6.70 -16.97
C LYS A 33 21.38 -8.08 -16.99
N LEU A 34 20.11 -8.22 -16.59
CA LEU A 34 19.37 -9.48 -16.66
C LEU A 34 19.21 -9.99 -18.09
N TRP A 35 18.95 -9.10 -19.05
CA TRP A 35 18.85 -9.44 -20.47
C TRP A 35 20.16 -9.93 -21.09
N ARG A 36 21.31 -9.48 -20.58
CA ARG A 36 22.65 -9.87 -21.05
C ARG A 36 23.23 -11.03 -20.24
N LEU A 37 22.44 -11.63 -19.35
CA LEU A 37 22.91 -12.69 -18.48
C LEU A 37 22.95 -14.01 -19.25
N GLU A 38 24.15 -14.55 -19.42
CA GLU A 38 24.38 -15.85 -20.03
C GLU A 38 24.61 -16.91 -18.94
N GLY A 39 24.32 -18.18 -19.26
CA GLY A 39 24.54 -19.31 -18.34
C GLY A 39 23.33 -19.80 -17.56
N LEU A 40 22.15 -19.19 -17.75
CA LEU A 40 20.89 -19.75 -17.23
C LEU A 40 20.35 -20.87 -18.14
N PRO A 41 19.68 -21.89 -17.58
CA PRO A 41 19.08 -22.96 -18.39
C PRO A 41 17.93 -22.49 -19.29
N LEU A 42 17.28 -21.38 -18.94
CA LEU A 42 16.28 -20.71 -19.75
C LEU A 42 16.61 -19.21 -19.78
N SER A 43 16.61 -18.64 -20.98
CA SER A 43 16.90 -17.22 -21.17
C SER A 43 15.75 -16.33 -20.67
N ILE A 44 16.08 -15.11 -20.25
CA ILE A 44 15.10 -14.11 -19.82
C ILE A 44 14.61 -13.36 -21.07
N THR A 45 13.31 -13.42 -21.35
CA THR A 45 12.67 -12.81 -22.53
C THR A 45 12.05 -11.46 -22.26
N SER A 46 11.64 -11.20 -21.01
CA SER A 46 11.02 -9.93 -20.62
C SER A 46 11.22 -9.65 -19.14
N VAL A 47 11.35 -8.38 -18.80
CA VAL A 47 11.42 -7.90 -17.41
C VAL A 47 10.37 -6.80 -17.27
N GLN A 48 9.43 -7.00 -16.36
CA GLN A 48 8.29 -6.11 -16.12
C GLN A 48 8.27 -5.64 -14.67
N GLY A 49 8.36 -4.34 -14.46
CA GLY A 49 8.20 -3.74 -13.14
C GLY A 49 6.73 -3.50 -12.80
N SER A 50 6.27 -3.97 -11.64
CA SER A 50 4.88 -3.80 -11.20
C SER A 50 4.71 -2.78 -10.06
N HIS A 51 5.82 -2.31 -9.48
CA HIS A 51 5.80 -1.42 -8.32
C HIS A 51 5.23 -0.01 -8.62
N LEU A 52 4.73 0.68 -7.58
CA LEU A 52 4.13 2.02 -7.68
C LEU A 52 5.18 3.10 -8.03
N ALA A 53 6.38 3.01 -7.45
CA ALA A 53 7.53 3.88 -7.78
C ALA A 53 7.83 3.99 -9.28
N LEU A 54 7.61 2.90 -10.04
CA LEU A 54 7.93 2.87 -11.48
C LEU A 54 6.87 3.58 -12.34
N ARG A 55 5.72 3.93 -11.73
CA ARG A 55 4.60 4.61 -12.38
C ARG A 55 4.34 6.01 -11.80
N TYR A 56 5.23 6.50 -10.93
CA TYR A 56 5.09 7.79 -10.24
C TYR A 56 3.79 7.91 -9.42
N THR A 57 3.22 6.79 -8.97
CA THR A 57 1.99 6.76 -8.16
C THR A 57 2.26 6.46 -6.68
N GLN A 58 3.53 6.38 -6.28
CA GLN A 58 3.88 6.18 -4.89
C GLN A 58 3.85 7.52 -4.14
N LEU A 59 3.18 7.53 -2.99
CA LEU A 59 2.90 8.75 -2.24
C LEU A 59 4.09 9.23 -1.39
N ASP A 60 5.03 8.35 -1.04
CA ASP A 60 6.21 8.73 -0.24
C ASP A 60 7.47 7.96 -0.64
N TYR A 61 8.60 8.67 -0.60
CA TYR A 61 9.95 8.26 -0.95
C TYR A 61 10.94 8.43 0.22
N SER A 62 10.47 8.76 1.43
CA SER A 62 11.29 8.83 2.67
C SER A 62 12.14 7.57 2.92
N PHE A 63 11.78 6.45 2.30
CA PHE A 63 12.57 5.21 2.23
C PHE A 63 13.99 5.36 1.63
N PHE A 64 14.21 6.36 0.76
CA PHE A 64 15.50 6.60 0.10
C PHE A 64 16.44 7.48 0.91
N ASP A 65 15.93 8.15 1.96
CA ASP A 65 16.75 9.02 2.80
C ASP A 65 17.51 8.14 3.82
N ARG A 66 18.69 7.68 3.39
CA ARG A 66 19.46 6.67 4.12
C ARG A 66 20.23 7.29 5.29
N GLU A 67 19.93 6.86 6.50
CA GLU A 67 20.97 6.71 7.52
C GLU A 67 21.80 5.44 7.21
N LYS A 68 23.08 5.65 6.91
CA LYS A 68 23.96 4.75 6.13
C LYS A 68 24.60 3.59 6.90
N LEU A 69 24.23 3.29 8.15
CA LEU A 69 25.14 2.56 9.05
C LEU A 69 24.84 1.08 9.34
N SER A 70 23.63 0.55 9.14
CA SER A 70 23.38 -0.91 9.27
C SER A 70 22.78 -1.51 8.02
N ARG A 71 23.40 -2.62 7.59
CA ARG A 71 22.92 -3.42 6.46
C ARG A 71 21.73 -4.32 6.81
N SER A 72 21.47 -4.57 8.10
CA SER A 72 20.34 -5.38 8.56
C SER A 72 19.81 -4.85 9.89
N LEU A 73 18.50 -4.59 9.95
CA LEU A 73 17.78 -4.25 11.17
C LEU A 73 16.68 -5.29 11.37
N VAL A 74 16.72 -5.96 12.51
CA VAL A 74 15.71 -6.95 12.89
C VAL A 74 14.83 -6.32 13.98
N PRO A 75 13.49 -6.42 13.88
CA PRO A 75 12.60 -6.05 14.98
C PRO A 75 12.99 -6.81 16.25
N GLN A 76 13.21 -6.10 17.35
CA GLN A 76 13.53 -6.69 18.65
C GLN A 76 12.53 -6.21 19.70
N GLU A 77 12.22 -7.08 20.66
CA GLU A 77 11.34 -6.76 21.77
C GLU A 77 11.89 -5.59 22.59
N GLY A 78 11.01 -4.67 23.00
CA GLY A 78 11.37 -3.46 23.76
C GLY A 78 12.10 -2.37 22.97
N LYS A 79 12.57 -2.64 21.74
CA LYS A 79 13.16 -1.65 20.84
C LYS A 79 12.12 -1.08 19.86
N PRO A 80 12.34 0.14 19.33
CA PRO A 80 11.51 0.67 18.26
C PRO A 80 11.58 -0.24 17.03
N CYS A 81 10.45 -0.42 16.34
CA CYS A 81 10.43 -1.13 15.07
C CYS A 81 11.31 -0.38 14.05
N PRO A 82 12.14 -1.09 13.26
CA PRO A 82 12.89 -0.50 12.17
C PRO A 82 11.99 0.25 11.18
N VAL A 83 12.60 1.15 10.41
CA VAL A 83 11.92 1.85 9.31
C VAL A 83 11.44 0.82 8.29
N TYR A 84 10.22 0.98 7.80
CA TYR A 84 9.68 0.12 6.74
C TYR A 84 10.50 0.28 5.47
N ILE A 85 10.83 -0.81 4.80
CA ILE A 85 11.55 -0.76 3.51
C ILE A 85 10.68 -1.48 2.50
N THR A 86 10.16 -0.73 1.52
CA THR A 86 9.33 -1.31 0.45
C THR A 86 10.18 -2.00 -0.60
N SER A 87 9.77 -3.20 -1.05
CA SER A 87 10.44 -3.91 -2.13
C SER A 87 9.93 -3.48 -3.52
N VAL A 88 10.83 -3.32 -4.48
CA VAL A 88 10.44 -3.02 -5.87
C VAL A 88 10.18 -4.33 -6.60
N LYS A 89 8.91 -4.72 -6.70
CA LYS A 89 8.50 -5.96 -7.38
C LYS A 89 8.76 -5.90 -8.89
N VAL A 90 9.54 -6.88 -9.36
CA VAL A 90 9.88 -7.09 -10.77
C VAL A 90 9.53 -8.53 -11.16
N ILE A 91 8.87 -8.68 -12.31
CA ILE A 91 8.43 -9.95 -12.88
C ILE A 91 9.33 -10.26 -14.08
N CYS A 92 10.01 -11.40 -14.03
CA CYS A 92 10.82 -11.89 -15.15
C CYS A 92 10.04 -12.98 -15.90
N HIS A 93 9.91 -12.82 -17.21
CA HIS A 93 9.43 -13.86 -18.10
C HIS A 93 10.62 -14.60 -18.69
N MET A 94 10.51 -15.91 -18.70
CA MET A 94 11.52 -16.80 -19.26
C MET A 94 11.06 -17.33 -20.61
N GLU A 95 12.00 -17.88 -21.37
CA GLU A 95 11.71 -18.61 -22.59
C GLU A 95 10.72 -19.76 -22.35
N GLY A 96 9.85 -20.00 -23.34
CA GLY A 96 8.88 -21.09 -23.28
C GLY A 96 9.58 -22.45 -23.26
N SER A 97 9.23 -23.31 -22.30
CA SER A 97 9.75 -24.67 -22.21
C SER A 97 8.61 -25.68 -22.14
N ARG A 98 8.77 -26.83 -22.80
CA ARG A 98 7.83 -27.95 -22.71
C ARG A 98 8.13 -28.89 -21.53
N LYS A 99 9.18 -28.60 -20.75
CA LYS A 99 9.70 -29.47 -19.68
C LYS A 99 9.18 -29.11 -18.29
N TRP A 100 8.12 -28.32 -18.19
CA TRP A 100 7.52 -27.99 -16.90
C TRP A 100 6.68 -29.17 -16.38
N PRO A 101 6.88 -29.59 -15.12
CA PRO A 101 6.08 -30.65 -14.52
C PRO A 101 4.64 -30.20 -14.30
N HIS A 102 3.72 -31.16 -14.18
CA HIS A 102 2.32 -30.90 -13.86
C HIS A 102 2.07 -30.69 -12.35
N ASP A 103 2.98 -31.17 -11.51
CA ASP A 103 2.91 -31.00 -10.06
C ASP A 103 3.30 -29.58 -9.62
N GLN A 104 2.48 -28.98 -8.75
CA GLN A 104 2.68 -27.63 -8.25
C GLN A 104 3.92 -27.51 -7.36
N GLU A 105 4.22 -28.54 -6.56
CA GLU A 105 5.40 -28.52 -5.68
C GLU A 105 6.68 -28.64 -6.51
N ALA A 106 6.72 -29.53 -7.50
CA ALA A 106 7.82 -29.63 -8.45
C ALA A 106 8.07 -28.28 -9.18
N ILE A 107 7.02 -27.56 -9.59
CA ILE A 107 7.15 -26.22 -10.18
C ILE A 107 7.81 -25.24 -9.20
N ARG A 108 7.43 -25.25 -7.92
CA ARG A 108 8.03 -24.38 -6.89
C ARG A 108 9.51 -24.67 -6.69
N HIS A 109 9.89 -25.94 -6.61
CA HIS A 109 11.28 -26.35 -6.47
C HIS A 109 12.13 -25.96 -7.68
N ILE A 110 11.60 -26.11 -8.90
CA ILE A 110 12.29 -25.68 -10.12
C ILE A 110 12.47 -24.16 -10.12
N LYS A 111 11.44 -23.38 -9.77
CA LYS A 111 11.56 -21.92 -9.64
C LYS A 111 12.61 -21.53 -8.60
N ALA A 112 12.62 -22.19 -7.46
CA ALA A 112 13.63 -21.97 -6.42
C ALA A 112 15.06 -22.24 -6.93
N ALA A 113 15.26 -23.34 -7.66
CA ALA A 113 16.55 -23.65 -8.28
C ALA A 113 16.98 -22.57 -9.29
N PHE A 114 16.05 -22.07 -10.11
CA PHE A 114 16.31 -20.94 -11.00
C PHE A 114 16.69 -19.66 -10.23
N HIS A 115 16.01 -19.35 -9.12
CA HIS A 115 16.37 -18.20 -8.29
C HIS A 115 17.78 -18.31 -7.71
N ILE A 116 18.19 -19.50 -7.28
CA ILE A 116 19.55 -19.77 -6.78
C ILE A 116 20.58 -19.51 -7.89
N SER A 117 20.41 -20.15 -9.05
CA SER A 117 21.34 -19.98 -10.18
C SER A 117 21.39 -18.53 -10.67
N LEU A 118 20.25 -17.84 -10.72
CA LEU A 118 20.18 -16.43 -11.09
C LEU A 118 20.93 -15.55 -10.07
N GLY A 119 20.73 -15.80 -8.77
CA GLY A 119 21.45 -15.10 -7.70
C GLY A 119 22.96 -15.28 -7.80
N GLU A 120 23.43 -16.51 -7.98
CA GLU A 120 24.86 -16.83 -8.14
C GLU A 120 25.49 -16.11 -9.34
N LEU A 121 24.80 -16.09 -10.49
CA LEU A 121 25.27 -15.39 -11.69
C LEU A 121 25.31 -13.88 -11.47
N LEU A 122 24.30 -13.29 -10.83
CA LEU A 122 24.28 -11.85 -10.53
C LEU A 122 25.39 -11.45 -9.55
N THR A 123 25.66 -12.29 -8.55
CA THR A 123 26.78 -12.08 -7.62
C THR A 123 28.13 -12.24 -8.33
N LYS A 124 28.28 -13.23 -9.22
CA LYS A 124 29.54 -13.48 -9.95
C LYS A 124 29.86 -12.40 -10.98
N HIS A 125 28.90 -12.02 -11.83
CA HIS A 125 29.12 -11.10 -12.95
C HIS A 125 29.02 -9.62 -12.55
N HIS A 126 28.16 -9.29 -11.58
CA HIS A 126 27.84 -7.89 -11.25
C HIS A 126 28.04 -7.53 -9.78
N ARG A 127 28.52 -8.46 -8.94
CA ARG A 127 28.80 -8.26 -7.50
C ARG A 127 27.58 -7.75 -6.72
N TYR A 128 26.37 -8.14 -7.14
CA TYR A 128 25.16 -7.85 -6.39
C TYR A 128 25.05 -8.74 -5.15
N THR A 129 24.48 -8.18 -4.08
CA THR A 129 24.04 -8.95 -2.92
C THR A 129 22.66 -9.51 -3.23
N CYS A 130 22.59 -10.84 -3.29
CA CYS A 130 21.38 -11.56 -3.68
C CYS A 130 21.01 -12.55 -2.59
N GLN A 131 19.71 -12.70 -2.33
CA GLN A 131 19.18 -13.71 -1.41
C GLN A 131 18.06 -14.49 -2.11
N PRO A 132 18.33 -15.72 -2.55
CA PRO A 132 17.33 -16.55 -3.20
C PRO A 132 16.35 -17.12 -2.15
N SER A 133 15.07 -17.10 -2.50
CA SER A 133 13.96 -17.70 -1.74
C SER A 133 13.17 -18.65 -2.65
N PRO A 134 12.37 -19.58 -2.08
CA PRO A 134 11.56 -20.49 -2.89
C PRO A 134 10.55 -19.78 -3.81
N THR A 135 10.12 -18.59 -3.42
CA THR A 135 9.06 -17.83 -4.10
C THR A 135 9.60 -16.67 -4.97
N HIS A 136 10.77 -16.13 -4.65
CA HIS A 136 11.36 -14.96 -5.30
C HIS A 136 12.88 -14.89 -5.09
N LEU A 137 13.54 -13.94 -5.76
CA LEU A 137 14.95 -13.61 -5.57
C LEU A 137 15.05 -12.14 -5.14
N ASP A 138 15.64 -11.89 -3.97
CA ASP A 138 15.94 -10.53 -3.55
C ASP A 138 17.28 -10.08 -4.10
N VAL A 139 17.32 -8.85 -4.62
CA VAL A 139 18.52 -8.23 -5.19
C VAL A 139 18.69 -6.85 -4.59
N TRP A 140 19.77 -6.66 -3.83
CA TRP A 140 20.11 -5.35 -3.30
C TRP A 140 20.90 -4.54 -4.33
N LYS A 141 20.32 -3.41 -4.71
CA LYS A 141 20.96 -2.41 -5.53
C LYS A 141 20.86 -1.07 -4.81
N ALA A 142 22.00 -0.54 -4.38
CA ALA A 142 22.04 0.83 -3.90
C ALA A 142 21.66 1.77 -5.06
N PRO A 143 20.75 2.74 -4.86
CA PRO A 143 20.48 3.75 -5.87
C PRO A 143 21.80 4.45 -6.18
N ALA A 144 22.17 4.49 -7.46
CA ALA A 144 23.36 5.21 -7.88
C ALA A 144 23.18 6.68 -7.51
N THR A 145 24.07 7.25 -6.71
CA THR A 145 24.15 8.71 -6.59
C THR A 145 24.49 9.25 -7.97
N PRO A 146 23.64 10.10 -8.59
CA PRO A 146 24.05 10.77 -9.82
C PRO A 146 25.36 11.53 -9.55
N PRO A 147 26.27 11.63 -10.53
CA PRO A 147 27.46 12.46 -10.37
C PRO A 147 26.99 13.89 -10.12
N VAL A 148 27.19 14.36 -8.89
CA VAL A 148 26.98 15.76 -8.52
C VAL A 148 27.88 16.59 -9.42
N LEU A 149 27.29 17.29 -10.40
CA LEU A 149 27.98 18.36 -11.09
C LEU A 149 28.32 19.41 -10.03
N ARG A 150 29.58 19.42 -9.59
CA ARG A 150 30.15 20.53 -8.83
C ARG A 150 30.07 21.78 -9.72
N GLY A 151 29.09 22.63 -9.46
CA GLY A 151 28.96 23.93 -10.09
C GLY A 151 28.18 24.87 -9.16
N ALA A 152 28.92 25.75 -8.49
CA ALA A 152 28.57 27.00 -7.83
C ALA A 152 27.07 27.35 -7.59
N GLY A 153 26.72 27.65 -6.34
CA GLY A 153 25.59 28.54 -6.05
C GLY A 153 25.97 30.02 -6.24
N PRO A 154 25.14 30.97 -5.78
CA PRO A 154 23.71 31.13 -6.03
C PRO A 154 23.45 32.48 -6.74
N LEU A 155 22.56 32.52 -7.74
CA LEU A 155 22.01 33.79 -8.23
C LEU A 155 20.51 33.66 -8.50
N HIS A 156 19.74 34.39 -7.69
CA HIS A 156 18.40 34.82 -8.04
C HIS A 156 18.42 35.53 -9.40
N SER A 157 17.48 35.19 -10.29
CA SER A 157 16.63 36.16 -10.97
C SER A 157 15.75 35.43 -11.99
N SER A 158 14.45 35.56 -11.78
CA SER A 158 13.39 35.34 -12.76
C SER A 158 13.67 36.07 -14.09
N ARG A 159 13.61 35.35 -15.22
CA ARG A 159 13.14 35.91 -16.49
C ARG A 159 12.77 34.83 -17.51
N VAL A 160 11.48 34.80 -17.87
CA VAL A 160 10.98 34.23 -19.13
C VAL A 160 11.45 35.13 -20.27
N SER A 161 12.07 34.58 -21.32
CA SER A 161 11.84 35.03 -22.70
C SER A 161 12.44 34.07 -23.74
N SER A 162 11.57 33.64 -24.65
CA SER A 162 11.76 33.47 -26.10
C SER A 162 13.01 32.75 -26.66
N GLY A 163 12.78 31.62 -27.34
CA GLY A 163 13.42 31.34 -28.63
C GLY A 163 13.96 29.93 -28.86
N GLY A 164 13.36 29.22 -29.83
CA GLY A 164 14.07 28.27 -30.70
C GLY A 164 13.97 26.78 -30.37
N PHE A 165 12.92 26.12 -30.87
CA PHE A 165 12.94 24.67 -31.08
C PHE A 165 13.76 24.34 -32.34
N PRO A 166 14.62 23.30 -32.33
CA PRO A 166 14.95 22.53 -33.52
C PRO A 166 14.01 21.32 -33.63
N SER A 167 13.34 21.24 -34.77
CA SER A 167 12.49 20.14 -35.22
C SER A 167 13.31 18.90 -35.61
N LEU A 168 12.78 17.71 -35.30
CA LEU A 168 12.90 16.43 -36.03
C LEU A 168 11.92 15.41 -35.37
N PRO A 169 11.44 14.38 -36.09
CA PRO A 169 10.04 14.28 -36.47
C PRO A 169 9.23 13.31 -35.61
N SER A 170 7.95 13.66 -35.42
CA SER A 170 6.93 12.85 -34.75
C SER A 170 6.36 11.79 -35.70
N THR A 171 6.53 10.52 -35.35
CA THR A 171 5.59 9.46 -35.72
C THR A 171 5.29 8.68 -34.44
N GLY A 172 4.05 8.79 -33.99
CA GLY A 172 3.60 8.29 -32.70
C GLY A 172 2.39 9.06 -32.23
N GLU A 173 1.31 9.00 -33.02
CA GLU A 173 0.02 9.60 -32.70
C GLU A 173 -0.46 9.12 -31.33
N THR A 174 -0.51 10.05 -30.37
CA THR A 174 -1.38 9.96 -29.19
C THR A 174 -2.23 11.22 -29.21
N THR A 175 -3.46 11.12 -29.72
CA THR A 175 -4.37 12.25 -29.84
C THR A 175 -4.90 12.71 -28.47
N PRO A 176 -4.90 14.01 -28.17
CA PRO A 176 -5.47 14.57 -26.93
C PRO A 176 -7.00 14.66 -26.99
N TRP A 177 -7.64 14.37 -25.86
CA TRP A 177 -9.09 14.33 -25.70
C TRP A 177 -9.65 15.69 -25.28
N TRP A 178 -9.67 16.65 -26.19
CA TRP A 178 -10.66 17.72 -26.14
C TRP A 178 -10.81 18.32 -27.54
N SER A 179 -11.78 17.80 -28.30
CA SER A 179 -12.35 18.47 -29.47
C SER A 179 -13.64 17.73 -29.79
N THR A 180 -14.75 18.36 -29.44
CA THR A 180 -16.12 17.96 -29.77
C THR A 180 -16.33 17.91 -31.28
N SER A 181 -16.87 16.80 -31.80
CA SER A 181 -17.80 16.85 -32.92
C SER A 181 -18.69 15.59 -32.95
N THR A 182 -19.97 15.87 -32.97
CA THR A 182 -21.14 15.01 -33.15
C THR A 182 -20.97 13.96 -34.24
N ALA A 183 -20.96 12.68 -33.88
CA ALA A 183 -21.27 11.59 -34.80
C ALA A 183 -21.88 10.40 -34.03
N SER A 184 -23.20 10.32 -34.06
CA SER A 184 -24.01 9.21 -33.56
C SER A 184 -23.55 7.89 -34.19
N SER A 185 -23.15 6.91 -33.37
CA SER A 185 -22.89 5.53 -33.80
C SER A 185 -23.82 4.55 -33.07
N PRO A 186 -24.64 3.71 -33.75
CA PRO A 186 -25.80 3.04 -33.14
C PRO A 186 -25.50 1.71 -32.42
N LEU A 187 -24.24 1.33 -32.22
CA LEU A 187 -23.86 -0.02 -31.79
C LEU A 187 -23.76 -0.23 -30.26
N LEU A 188 -23.80 0.84 -29.45
CA LEU A 188 -23.79 0.71 -27.98
C LEU A 188 -25.18 0.56 -27.34
N THR A 189 -26.25 0.85 -28.07
CA THR A 189 -27.62 0.83 -27.52
C THR A 189 -28.23 -0.58 -27.44
N SER A 190 -27.67 -1.56 -28.16
CA SER A 190 -28.24 -2.91 -28.23
C SER A 190 -27.92 -3.80 -27.01
N GLN A 191 -26.83 -3.52 -26.28
CA GLN A 191 -26.52 -4.29 -25.06
C GLN A 191 -27.19 -3.74 -23.80
N ARG A 192 -27.66 -2.49 -23.80
CA ARG A 192 -28.37 -1.89 -22.67
C ARG A 192 -29.81 -2.37 -22.54
N SER A 193 -30.43 -2.83 -23.64
CA SER A 193 -31.84 -3.24 -23.67
C SER A 193 -32.08 -4.73 -23.36
N ARG A 194 -31.03 -5.56 -23.26
CA ARG A 194 -31.18 -7.01 -23.00
C ARG A 194 -31.08 -7.44 -21.52
N MET A 195 -30.85 -6.51 -20.58
CA MET A 195 -30.71 -6.84 -19.15
C MET A 195 -31.73 -6.15 -18.24
N SER A 196 -32.79 -5.54 -18.78
CA SER A 196 -33.88 -4.95 -17.99
C SER A 196 -34.95 -5.97 -17.55
N SER A 197 -34.76 -7.27 -17.80
CA SER A 197 -35.77 -8.30 -17.50
C SER A 197 -35.38 -9.31 -16.42
N SER A 198 -34.34 -9.07 -15.62
CA SER A 198 -34.02 -9.94 -14.47
C SER A 198 -33.62 -9.16 -13.22
N SER A 199 -34.58 -9.05 -12.29
CA SER A 199 -34.47 -8.82 -10.83
C SER A 199 -33.74 -7.57 -10.29
N PRO A 200 -34.31 -6.87 -9.28
CA PRO A 200 -33.78 -5.61 -8.76
C PRO A 200 -32.70 -5.84 -7.68
N GLU A 201 -31.49 -6.23 -8.08
CA GLU A 201 -30.28 -6.17 -7.23
C GLU A 201 -29.05 -5.76 -8.07
N SER A 202 -29.13 -4.63 -8.76
CA SER A 202 -28.05 -4.15 -9.64
C SER A 202 -27.56 -2.75 -9.24
N LEU A 203 -26.81 -2.67 -8.13
CA LEU A 203 -26.06 -1.45 -7.76
C LEU A 203 -24.54 -1.65 -7.70
N CYS A 204 -24.03 -2.84 -8.06
CA CYS A 204 -22.60 -3.12 -8.25
C CYS A 204 -21.92 -2.35 -9.42
N LEU A 205 -22.58 -1.35 -10.00
CA LEU A 205 -22.18 -0.68 -11.25
C LEU A 205 -21.56 0.71 -11.06
N SER A 206 -21.39 1.22 -9.84
CA SER A 206 -20.99 2.63 -9.63
C SER A 206 -19.48 2.91 -9.72
N CYS A 207 -18.62 1.90 -9.59
CA CYS A 207 -17.16 2.04 -9.75
C CYS A 207 -16.63 1.10 -10.83
N SER A 208 -17.08 1.27 -12.06
CA SER A 208 -16.46 0.63 -13.22
C SER A 208 -16.03 1.69 -14.22
N SER A 209 -14.76 2.07 -14.18
CA SER A 209 -14.11 2.78 -15.28
C SER A 209 -13.54 1.75 -16.25
N PRO A 210 -14.23 1.37 -17.34
CA PRO A 210 -13.63 0.50 -18.35
C PRO A 210 -12.46 1.23 -18.99
N THR A 211 -11.24 0.73 -18.79
CA THR A 211 -10.09 1.17 -19.58
C THR A 211 -10.01 0.32 -20.86
N PRO A 212 -9.39 0.80 -21.95
CA PRO A 212 -9.22 0.02 -23.18
C PRO A 212 -8.49 -1.33 -22.99
N LYS A 213 -7.80 -1.52 -21.86
CA LYS A 213 -7.11 -2.75 -21.48
C LYS A 213 -8.04 -3.78 -20.82
N ASP A 214 -9.19 -3.35 -20.30
CA ASP A 214 -10.08 -4.17 -19.49
C ASP A 214 -11.42 -4.37 -20.19
N LYS A 215 -11.47 -5.34 -21.12
CA LYS A 215 -12.71 -5.71 -21.84
C LYS A 215 -13.76 -6.38 -20.94
N LYS A 216 -13.39 -6.77 -19.72
CA LYS A 216 -14.30 -7.29 -18.68
C LYS A 216 -14.44 -6.24 -17.59
N LEU A 217 -15.58 -5.56 -17.55
CA LEU A 217 -15.99 -4.72 -16.42
C LEU A 217 -15.94 -5.60 -15.16
N SER A 218 -15.13 -5.23 -14.15
CA SER A 218 -15.15 -5.69 -12.72
C SER A 218 -13.89 -6.33 -12.10
N ILE A 219 -12.74 -6.45 -12.79
CA ILE A 219 -11.55 -7.12 -12.19
C ILE A 219 -11.11 -6.47 -10.86
N CYS A 220 -11.18 -5.14 -10.76
CA CYS A 220 -10.71 -4.39 -9.59
C CYS A 220 -11.76 -4.16 -8.49
N THR A 221 -13.05 -4.46 -8.74
CA THR A 221 -14.17 -4.11 -7.84
C THR A 221 -15.11 -5.27 -7.50
N ASN A 222 -14.81 -6.48 -7.97
CA ASN A 222 -15.68 -7.65 -7.78
C ASN A 222 -15.83 -8.15 -6.34
N GLN A 223 -14.80 -7.97 -5.49
CA GLN A 223 -14.77 -8.53 -4.14
C GLN A 223 -14.93 -7.47 -3.04
N ALA A 224 -14.54 -6.24 -3.33
CA ALA A 224 -14.59 -5.08 -2.44
C ALA A 224 -14.48 -3.83 -3.32
N PRO A 225 -14.96 -2.65 -2.87
CA PRO A 225 -15.55 -2.35 -1.55
C PRO A 225 -17.03 -2.75 -1.40
N SER A 226 -17.50 -2.86 -0.16
CA SER A 226 -18.93 -3.06 0.13
C SER A 226 -19.73 -1.77 -0.15
N VAL A 227 -21.05 -1.90 -0.34
CA VAL A 227 -21.94 -0.75 -0.58
C VAL A 227 -21.84 0.30 0.55
N GLN A 228 -21.74 -0.16 1.80
CA GLN A 228 -21.61 0.72 2.97
C GLN A 228 -20.30 1.52 2.93
N MET A 229 -19.19 0.89 2.52
CA MET A 229 -17.91 1.59 2.34
C MET A 229 -17.99 2.64 1.24
N LEU A 230 -18.66 2.34 0.11
CA LEU A 230 -18.85 3.31 -0.98
C LEU A 230 -19.69 4.51 -0.54
N GLN A 231 -20.79 4.27 0.16
CA GLN A 231 -21.62 5.34 0.72
C GLN A 231 -20.82 6.20 1.72
N GLY A 232 -19.99 5.56 2.56
CA GLY A 232 -19.07 6.26 3.46
C GLY A 232 -18.08 7.15 2.71
N VAL A 233 -17.46 6.66 1.63
CA VAL A 233 -16.55 7.46 0.80
C VAL A 233 -17.26 8.68 0.20
N VAL A 234 -18.48 8.51 -0.32
CA VAL A 234 -19.27 9.63 -0.88
C VAL A 234 -19.60 10.67 0.19
N MET A 235 -20.02 10.21 1.38
CA MET A 235 -20.35 11.10 2.50
C MET A 235 -19.13 11.88 2.98
N VAL A 236 -18.00 11.21 3.22
CA VAL A 236 -16.75 11.84 3.64
C VAL A 236 -16.28 12.83 2.57
N ALA A 237 -16.32 12.47 1.29
CA ALA A 237 -15.94 13.38 0.21
C ALA A 237 -16.82 14.65 0.16
N ALA A 238 -18.14 14.51 0.39
CA ALA A 238 -19.05 15.65 0.42
C ALA A 238 -18.80 16.57 1.62
N GLU A 239 -18.53 16.03 2.81
CA GLU A 239 -18.19 16.84 3.99
C GLU A 239 -16.79 17.48 3.86
N SER A 240 -15.80 16.75 3.34
CA SER A 240 -14.47 17.29 3.08
C SER A 240 -14.51 18.45 2.07
N LEU A 241 -15.37 18.40 1.06
CA LEU A 241 -15.54 19.51 0.11
C LEU A 241 -16.02 20.78 0.81
N LYS A 242 -16.98 20.68 1.73
CA LYS A 242 -17.49 21.84 2.51
C LYS A 242 -16.41 22.49 3.37
N VAL A 243 -15.44 21.71 3.86
CA VAL A 243 -14.31 22.22 4.64
C VAL A 243 -13.26 22.86 3.72
N LEU A 244 -12.98 22.24 2.58
CA LEU A 244 -11.92 22.69 1.67
C LEU A 244 -12.33 23.87 0.76
N GLU A 245 -13.58 23.92 0.31
CA GLU A 245 -14.06 24.94 -0.63
C GLU A 245 -13.90 26.38 -0.10
N PRO A 246 -14.31 26.72 1.13
CA PRO A 246 -14.11 28.08 1.66
C PRO A 246 -12.62 28.45 1.80
N GLN A 247 -11.78 27.48 2.17
CA GLN A 247 -10.34 27.68 2.36
C GLN A 247 -9.60 27.90 1.03
N LEU A 248 -10.06 27.26 -0.05
CA LEU A 248 -9.52 27.46 -1.39
C LEU A 248 -9.95 28.80 -2.00
N MET A 249 -11.12 29.31 -1.62
CA MET A 249 -11.67 30.58 -2.14
C MET A 249 -11.16 31.80 -1.36
N ASP A 250 -10.94 31.68 -0.04
CA ASP A 250 -10.44 32.75 0.83
C ASP A 250 -9.06 32.40 1.43
N ALA A 251 -7.99 32.88 0.79
CA ALA A 251 -6.60 32.64 1.21
C ALA A 251 -6.21 33.22 2.59
N ASN A 252 -7.08 34.03 3.21
CA ASN A 252 -6.85 34.64 4.53
C ASN A 252 -7.36 33.79 5.70
N GLN A 253 -8.14 32.73 5.46
CA GLN A 253 -8.58 31.81 6.52
C GLN A 253 -7.56 30.69 6.72
N ILE A 254 -6.68 30.85 7.72
CA ILE A 254 -5.72 29.82 8.13
C ILE A 254 -6.45 28.84 9.04
N GLN A 255 -7.23 27.94 8.45
CA GLN A 255 -7.79 26.78 9.15
C GLN A 255 -6.95 25.53 8.88
N ASP A 256 -7.07 24.54 9.77
CA ASP A 256 -6.34 23.29 9.64
C ASP A 256 -6.94 22.39 8.55
N VAL A 257 -6.37 22.46 7.35
CA VAL A 257 -6.74 21.67 6.17
C VAL A 257 -6.71 20.15 6.45
N ARG A 258 -5.88 19.71 7.41
CA ARG A 258 -5.71 18.29 7.73
C ARG A 258 -6.96 17.65 8.31
N VAL A 259 -7.92 18.45 8.79
CA VAL A 259 -9.23 17.96 9.25
C VAL A 259 -9.91 17.09 8.18
N ALA A 260 -9.78 17.44 6.90
CA ALA A 260 -10.35 16.64 5.79
C ALA A 260 -9.70 15.25 5.61
N MET A 261 -8.52 15.04 6.19
CA MET A 261 -7.75 13.80 6.15
C MET A 261 -7.80 13.02 7.49
N ARG A 262 -8.41 13.58 8.53
CA ARG A 262 -8.59 12.92 9.83
C ARG A 262 -9.82 12.01 9.78
N PRO A 263 -9.70 10.72 10.13
CA PRO A 263 -10.88 9.87 10.25
C PRO A 263 -11.74 10.32 11.44
N PRO A 264 -13.08 10.34 11.32
CA PRO A 264 -13.98 10.64 12.43
C PRO A 264 -14.01 9.45 13.40
N LEU A 265 -13.15 9.46 14.42
CA LEU A 265 -13.01 8.33 15.36
C LEU A 265 -14.28 8.07 16.19
N ASP A 266 -15.12 9.09 16.38
CA ASP A 266 -16.39 9.09 17.12
C ASP A 266 -17.47 8.18 16.52
N ALA A 267 -17.31 7.79 15.26
CA ALA A 267 -18.25 6.92 14.57
C ALA A 267 -17.99 5.42 14.81
N TYR A 268 -16.88 5.06 15.46
CA TYR A 268 -16.45 3.67 15.64
C TYR A 268 -16.76 3.15 17.05
N ASP A 269 -17.01 1.85 17.16
CA ASP A 269 -17.42 1.22 18.42
C ASP A 269 -16.24 0.93 19.34
N VAL A 270 -15.07 0.63 18.77
CA VAL A 270 -13.85 0.33 19.54
C VAL A 270 -12.64 0.95 18.86
N LEU A 271 -11.77 1.55 19.65
CA LEU A 271 -10.51 2.12 19.21
C LEU A 271 -9.36 1.35 19.86
N THR A 272 -8.52 0.74 19.02
CA THR A 272 -7.31 0.05 19.46
C THR A 272 -6.11 0.96 19.22
N HIS A 273 -5.52 1.46 20.30
CA HIS A 273 -4.34 2.32 20.25
C HIS A 273 -3.07 1.48 20.19
N LEU A 274 -2.22 1.79 19.22
CA LEU A 274 -0.95 1.13 18.99
C LEU A 274 0.20 1.88 19.67
N ILE A 275 1.26 1.18 20.00
CA ILE A 275 2.49 1.78 20.53
C ILE A 275 3.22 2.49 19.37
N PRO A 276 3.42 3.83 19.41
CA PRO A 276 4.02 4.56 18.28
C PRO A 276 5.43 4.06 17.91
N LYS A 277 6.19 3.55 18.89
CA LYS A 277 7.51 2.95 18.67
C LYS A 277 7.48 1.75 17.70
N GLN A 278 6.35 1.04 17.63
CA GLN A 278 6.19 -0.16 16.81
C GLN A 278 5.57 0.11 15.43
N VAL A 279 5.17 1.34 15.11
CA VAL A 279 4.52 1.70 13.83
C VAL A 279 5.56 2.21 12.82
N PRO A 280 6.06 1.41 11.86
CA PRO A 280 7.24 1.76 11.05
C PRO A 280 7.12 3.03 10.21
N LEU A 281 5.88 3.38 9.84
CA LEU A 281 5.55 4.51 8.97
C LEU A 281 5.08 5.74 9.76
N LEU A 282 5.27 5.78 11.09
CA LEU A 282 4.76 6.85 11.97
C LEU A 282 5.01 8.29 11.49
N SER A 283 6.14 8.57 10.84
CA SER A 283 6.48 9.90 10.32
C SER A 283 5.60 10.35 9.16
N GLN A 284 4.90 9.41 8.50
CA GLN A 284 4.00 9.65 7.37
C GLN A 284 2.55 9.92 7.81
N ALA A 285 2.25 9.75 9.11
CA ALA A 285 0.91 9.95 9.62
C ALA A 285 0.46 11.40 9.43
N VAL A 286 -0.85 11.61 9.26
CA VAL A 286 -1.45 12.96 9.12
C VAL A 286 -1.09 13.86 10.31
N ASP A 287 -1.14 13.29 11.52
CA ASP A 287 -0.76 13.94 12.77
C ASP A 287 0.25 13.05 13.51
N PRO A 288 1.54 13.11 13.14
CA PRO A 288 2.54 12.28 13.77
C PRO A 288 2.74 12.74 15.23
N PRO A 289 2.65 11.83 16.21
CA PRO A 289 2.97 12.20 17.59
C PRO A 289 4.44 12.59 17.68
N HIS A 290 4.77 13.51 18.59
CA HIS A 290 6.15 13.95 18.78
C HIS A 290 7.07 12.75 19.08
N ALA A 291 7.92 12.41 18.13
CA ALA A 291 8.79 11.24 18.24
C ALA A 291 9.88 11.51 19.27
N THR A 292 9.77 10.88 20.45
CA THR A 292 10.80 10.93 21.50
C THR A 292 11.86 9.82 21.35
N PHE A 293 11.85 9.10 20.23
CA PHE A 293 12.71 7.95 19.99
C PHE A 293 13.31 8.02 18.60
N SER A 294 14.57 7.64 18.48
CA SER A 294 15.21 7.39 17.20
C SER A 294 14.97 5.94 16.79
N ARG A 295 14.63 5.72 15.52
CA ARG A 295 14.66 4.38 14.90
C ARG A 295 16.11 4.07 14.53
N GLY A 296 16.90 3.90 15.59
CA GLY A 296 18.34 3.90 15.55
C GLY A 296 18.93 2.55 15.14
N ILE A 297 19.76 2.65 14.12
CA ILE A 297 20.73 1.69 13.64
C ILE A 297 21.65 1.19 14.78
N LEU A 298 21.99 -0.11 14.77
CA LEU A 298 23.14 -0.60 15.54
C LEU A 298 24.40 0.15 15.06
N ALA A 299 24.95 1.03 15.90
CA ALA A 299 26.27 1.61 15.74
C ALA A 299 27.33 0.53 16.02
N GLY A 300 27.48 -0.41 15.11
CA GLY A 300 28.52 -1.43 15.12
C GLY A 300 29.07 -1.56 13.71
N SER A 301 30.37 -1.31 13.55
CA SER A 301 31.10 -1.52 12.30
C SER A 301 30.85 -2.95 11.80
N VAL A 302 29.91 -3.13 10.87
CA VAL A 302 29.77 -4.41 10.17
C VAL A 302 30.91 -4.45 9.16
N ALA A 303 31.93 -5.24 9.48
CA ALA A 303 33.02 -5.57 8.61
C ALA A 303 32.50 -5.87 7.19
N ASN A 304 33.28 -5.49 6.18
CA ASN A 304 32.95 -5.54 4.76
C ASN A 304 32.79 -6.97 4.17
N THR A 305 32.43 -7.95 4.99
CA THR A 305 32.13 -9.32 4.60
C THR A 305 30.63 -9.45 4.33
N GLY A 306 30.23 -9.53 3.05
CA GLY A 306 28.92 -9.97 2.55
C GLY A 306 27.73 -9.87 3.52
N GLY A 307 27.24 -8.65 3.76
CA GLY A 307 26.18 -8.42 4.74
C GLY A 307 24.82 -9.00 4.33
N VAL A 308 24.06 -9.46 5.32
CA VAL A 308 22.66 -9.89 5.22
C VAL A 308 21.79 -8.73 4.73
N LEU A 309 20.81 -8.99 3.87
CA LEU A 309 19.84 -8.00 3.40
C LEU A 309 19.03 -7.42 4.56
N PRO A 310 18.55 -6.17 4.47
CA PRO A 310 17.62 -5.65 5.45
C PRO A 310 16.28 -6.36 5.36
N VAL A 311 15.51 -6.36 6.46
CA VAL A 311 14.14 -6.84 6.45
C VAL A 311 13.30 -5.88 5.60
N ILE A 312 12.68 -6.40 4.54
CA ILE A 312 11.83 -5.67 3.59
C ILE A 312 10.36 -6.04 3.80
N ASP A 313 9.45 -5.15 3.39
CA ASP A 313 8.00 -5.31 3.42
C ASP A 313 7.41 -5.73 4.78
N PHE A 314 8.16 -5.54 5.86
CA PHE A 314 7.72 -5.90 7.20
C PHE A 314 7.03 -4.71 7.88
N CYS A 315 5.70 -4.79 7.98
CA CYS A 315 4.89 -3.87 8.76
C CYS A 315 4.05 -4.65 9.79
N PRO A 316 4.38 -4.59 11.09
CA PRO A 316 3.67 -5.36 12.12
C PRO A 316 2.19 -4.95 12.20
N VAL A 317 1.87 -3.68 11.95
CA VAL A 317 0.48 -3.17 11.92
C VAL A 317 -0.32 -3.85 10.81
N THR A 318 0.25 -4.00 9.61
CA THR A 318 -0.43 -4.65 8.48
C THR A 318 -0.65 -6.14 8.74
N HIS A 319 0.32 -6.83 9.33
CA HIS A 319 0.18 -8.23 9.71
C HIS A 319 -0.89 -8.42 10.78
N TYR A 320 -0.83 -7.63 11.85
CA TYR A 320 -1.84 -7.66 12.92
C TYR A 320 -3.25 -7.38 12.39
N LEU A 321 -3.40 -6.38 11.52
CA LEU A 321 -4.69 -6.06 10.89
C LEU A 321 -5.22 -7.21 10.01
N ALA A 322 -4.34 -7.94 9.33
CA ALA A 322 -4.72 -9.10 8.53
C ALA A 322 -5.21 -10.25 9.42
N GLU A 323 -4.52 -10.54 10.52
CA GLU A 323 -4.92 -11.56 11.48
C GLU A 323 -6.26 -11.23 12.15
N LEU A 324 -6.48 -9.97 12.56
CA LEU A 324 -7.78 -9.52 13.09
C LEU A 324 -8.92 -9.70 12.09
N ARG A 325 -8.67 -9.41 10.81
CA ARG A 325 -9.67 -9.56 9.74
C ARG A 325 -9.97 -11.04 9.45
N ASP A 326 -8.98 -11.91 9.54
CA ASP A 326 -9.17 -13.36 9.35
C ASP A 326 -9.96 -13.96 10.52
N ALA A 327 -9.60 -13.62 11.76
CA ALA A 327 -10.25 -14.15 12.96
C ALA A 327 -11.66 -13.57 13.22
N PHE A 328 -11.83 -12.25 13.07
CA PHE A 328 -13.03 -11.53 13.51
C PHE A 328 -13.77 -10.80 12.37
N GLY A 329 -13.38 -11.01 11.12
CA GLY A 329 -14.00 -10.36 9.96
C GLY A 329 -15.48 -10.69 9.78
N VAL A 330 -16.00 -11.74 10.42
CA VAL A 330 -17.44 -12.05 10.45
C VAL A 330 -18.19 -11.11 11.40
N LEU A 331 -17.56 -10.68 12.49
CA LEU A 331 -18.17 -9.89 13.56
C LEU A 331 -17.97 -8.39 13.37
N ALA A 332 -16.81 -7.98 12.87
CA ALA A 332 -16.43 -6.56 12.79
C ALA A 332 -15.75 -6.18 11.47
N LEU A 333 -15.65 -4.88 11.24
CA LEU A 333 -14.85 -4.25 10.19
C LEU A 333 -13.69 -3.51 10.86
N PHE A 334 -12.49 -3.66 10.31
CA PHE A 334 -11.27 -3.08 10.86
C PHE A 334 -10.66 -2.07 9.89
N PHE A 335 -10.41 -0.86 10.37
CA PHE A 335 -9.87 0.26 9.63
C PHE A 335 -8.60 0.79 10.30
N CYS A 336 -7.60 1.12 9.50
CA CYS A 336 -6.36 1.72 9.96
C CYS A 336 -5.83 2.61 8.82
N ASP A 337 -5.19 3.71 9.17
CA ASP A 337 -4.41 4.48 8.21
C ASP A 337 -3.13 3.68 7.85
N PRO A 338 -2.96 3.27 6.58
CA PRO A 338 -1.78 2.51 6.16
C PRO A 338 -0.49 3.32 6.20
N TYR A 339 -0.56 4.66 6.27
CA TYR A 339 0.58 5.56 6.26
C TYR A 339 1.01 5.99 7.67
N GLY A 340 0.99 5.06 8.63
CA GLY A 340 1.55 5.30 9.96
C GLY A 340 0.54 5.69 11.03
N GLY A 341 -0.75 5.44 10.80
CA GLY A 341 -1.78 5.55 11.83
C GLY A 341 -1.42 4.78 13.10
N THR A 342 -1.72 5.38 14.24
CA THR A 342 -1.51 4.76 15.56
C THR A 342 -2.79 4.18 16.15
N VAL A 343 -3.92 4.25 15.42
CA VAL A 343 -5.22 3.79 15.88
C VAL A 343 -5.81 2.85 14.84
N ILE A 344 -6.23 1.67 15.30
CA ILE A 344 -7.08 0.76 14.54
C ILE A 344 -8.51 0.95 15.03
N ALA A 345 -9.37 1.43 14.14
CA ALA A 345 -10.77 1.65 14.41
C ALA A 345 -11.60 0.42 14.02
N VAL A 346 -12.49 0.00 14.91
CA VAL A 346 -13.32 -1.20 14.75
C VAL A 346 -14.79 -0.80 14.73
N LEU A 347 -15.52 -1.33 13.76
CA LEU A 347 -16.97 -1.15 13.63
C LEU A 347 -17.65 -2.51 13.66
N TRP A 348 -18.58 -2.70 14.58
CA TRP A 348 -19.34 -3.92 14.70
C TRP A 348 -20.34 -4.07 13.56
N LYS A 349 -20.51 -5.28 13.05
CA LYS A 349 -21.56 -5.57 12.07
C LYS A 349 -22.87 -5.79 12.82
N PRO A 350 -23.95 -5.01 12.56
CA PRO A 350 -25.20 -5.15 13.31
C PRO A 350 -25.77 -6.57 13.28
N LYS A 351 -25.64 -7.27 12.15
CA LYS A 351 -26.09 -8.66 11.98
C LYS A 351 -25.31 -9.69 12.82
N ALA A 352 -24.11 -9.34 13.29
CA ALA A 352 -23.30 -10.24 14.11
C ALA A 352 -23.82 -10.32 15.56
N PHE A 353 -24.51 -9.27 16.02
CA PHE A 353 -24.99 -9.11 17.39
C PHE A 353 -26.44 -9.60 17.58
N SER A 354 -27.12 -10.03 16.52
CA SER A 354 -28.39 -10.73 16.67
C SER A 354 -28.16 -12.13 17.28
N PRO A 355 -29.03 -12.60 18.18
CA PRO A 355 -28.95 -13.95 18.73
C PRO A 355 -29.11 -14.98 17.60
N LEU A 356 -28.24 -15.99 17.60
CA LEU A 356 -28.24 -17.08 16.62
C LEU A 356 -28.49 -18.42 17.33
N PRO A 357 -29.22 -19.37 16.71
CA PRO A 357 -29.43 -20.69 17.30
C PRO A 357 -28.09 -21.41 17.51
N PHE A 358 -27.96 -22.13 18.62
CA PHE A 358 -26.74 -22.85 18.96
C PHE A 358 -26.31 -23.83 17.85
N LYS A 359 -25.10 -23.62 17.32
CA LYS A 359 -24.43 -24.52 16.37
C LYS A 359 -22.96 -24.61 16.70
N THR A 360 -22.45 -25.82 16.96
CA THR A 360 -21.05 -26.04 17.39
C THR A 360 -20.01 -25.42 16.45
N SER A 361 -20.30 -25.34 15.15
CA SER A 361 -19.41 -24.75 14.14
C SER A 361 -19.35 -23.21 14.17
N GLN A 362 -20.23 -22.54 14.91
CA GLN A 362 -20.38 -21.07 14.91
C GLN A 362 -20.15 -20.46 16.30
N MET A 363 -19.25 -21.05 17.10
CA MET A 363 -18.96 -20.60 18.47
C MET A 363 -17.79 -19.60 18.57
N VAL A 364 -17.14 -19.25 17.46
CA VAL A 364 -16.00 -18.33 17.46
C VAL A 364 -16.42 -16.98 18.06
N ALA A 365 -15.77 -16.61 19.17
CA ALA A 365 -16.02 -15.37 19.91
C ALA A 365 -17.48 -15.16 20.35
N ARG A 366 -18.24 -16.25 20.54
CA ARG A 366 -19.61 -16.24 21.05
C ARG A 366 -19.71 -17.08 22.32
N HIS A 367 -20.57 -16.69 23.24
CA HIS A 367 -21.00 -17.52 24.36
C HIS A 367 -22.44 -18.00 24.14
N VAL A 368 -22.83 -19.03 24.89
CA VAL A 368 -24.17 -19.60 24.85
C VAL A 368 -25.00 -19.02 25.98
N GLU A 369 -26.21 -18.62 25.64
CA GLU A 369 -27.24 -18.23 26.58
C GLU A 369 -28.42 -19.19 26.42
N VAL A 370 -29.03 -19.58 27.54
CA VAL A 370 -30.13 -20.55 27.56
C VAL A 370 -31.36 -19.83 28.09
N SER A 371 -32.34 -19.63 27.21
CA SER A 371 -33.64 -19.08 27.55
C SER A 371 -34.68 -20.19 27.50
N GLY A 372 -34.90 -20.86 28.63
CA GLY A 372 -35.84 -21.99 28.71
C GLY A 372 -35.31 -23.25 28.01
N GLU A 373 -36.04 -23.73 27.00
CA GLU A 373 -35.66 -24.93 26.22
C GLU A 373 -34.77 -24.62 24.99
N GLU A 374 -34.62 -23.35 24.63
CA GLU A 374 -33.84 -22.93 23.46
C GLU A 374 -32.49 -22.33 23.87
N ALA A 375 -31.41 -22.78 23.22
CA ALA A 375 -30.07 -22.26 23.39
C ALA A 375 -29.74 -21.32 22.22
N HIS A 376 -29.45 -20.07 22.54
CA HIS A 376 -28.97 -19.07 21.59
C HIS A 376 -27.52 -18.70 21.89
N THR A 377 -26.87 -18.09 20.91
CA THR A 377 -25.49 -17.61 21.02
C THR A 377 -25.44 -16.12 20.77
N VAL A 378 -24.59 -15.43 21.51
CA VAL A 378 -24.36 -13.98 21.42
C VAL A 378 -22.86 -13.73 21.41
N PRO A 379 -22.34 -12.71 20.68
CA PRO A 379 -20.93 -12.35 20.76
C PRO A 379 -20.52 -11.98 22.19
N ASN A 380 -19.38 -12.52 22.65
CA ASN A 380 -18.79 -12.13 23.92
C ASN A 380 -17.81 -10.97 23.68
N VAL A 381 -18.28 -9.74 23.81
CA VAL A 381 -17.49 -8.54 23.51
C VAL A 381 -16.24 -8.46 24.40
N GLU A 382 -16.35 -8.73 25.70
CA GLU A 382 -15.22 -8.65 26.62
C GLU A 382 -14.10 -9.61 26.23
N ALA A 383 -14.45 -10.86 25.88
CA ALA A 383 -13.49 -11.84 25.38
C ALA A 383 -12.84 -11.41 24.07
N ILE A 384 -13.62 -10.86 23.12
CA ILE A 384 -13.10 -10.35 21.85
C ILE A 384 -12.10 -9.20 22.08
N LEU A 385 -12.41 -8.27 22.99
CA LEU A 385 -11.51 -7.16 23.31
C LEU A 385 -10.21 -7.64 23.97
N GLU A 386 -10.28 -8.70 24.77
CA GLU A 386 -9.09 -9.32 25.34
C GLU A 386 -8.28 -10.06 24.28
N ASP A 387 -8.93 -10.78 23.36
CA ASP A 387 -8.25 -11.42 22.23
C ASP A 387 -7.50 -10.39 21.37
N PHE A 388 -8.05 -9.19 21.17
CA PHE A 388 -7.32 -8.10 20.49
C PHE A 388 -6.03 -7.73 21.24
N ARG A 389 -6.05 -7.67 22.58
CA ARG A 389 -4.84 -7.39 23.38
C ARG A 389 -3.83 -8.53 23.29
N VAL A 390 -4.31 -9.77 23.36
CA VAL A 390 -3.48 -10.99 23.32
C VAL A 390 -2.81 -11.14 21.96
N MET A 391 -3.57 -11.05 20.87
CA MET A 391 -3.03 -11.13 19.50
C MET A 391 -2.07 -9.97 19.20
N GLY A 392 -2.38 -8.79 19.73
CA GLY A 392 -1.57 -7.58 19.56
C GLY A 392 -0.44 -7.41 20.58
N GLN A 393 -0.05 -8.46 21.31
CA GLN A 393 0.93 -8.35 22.38
C GLN A 393 2.24 -7.71 21.88
N GLY A 394 2.70 -6.67 22.58
CA GLY A 394 3.91 -5.92 22.21
C GLY A 394 3.70 -4.84 21.14
N LEU A 395 2.54 -4.81 20.46
CA LEU A 395 2.15 -3.79 19.48
C LEU A 395 1.02 -2.87 20.01
N VAL A 396 0.04 -3.45 20.70
CA VAL A 396 -1.14 -2.74 21.22
C VAL A 396 -0.81 -2.09 22.57
N LYS A 397 -1.19 -0.82 22.73
CA LYS A 397 -1.05 -0.04 23.97
C LYS A 397 -2.31 -0.13 24.82
N SER A 398 -3.46 0.13 24.22
CA SER A 398 -4.77 0.07 24.90
C SER A 398 -5.88 -0.23 23.90
N VAL A 399 -6.96 -0.80 24.40
CA VAL A 399 -8.20 -1.05 23.62
C VAL A 399 -9.32 -0.36 24.38
N GLU A 400 -9.90 0.66 23.76
CA GLU A 400 -10.94 1.52 24.33
C GLU A 400 -12.28 1.24 23.63
N PRO A 401 -13.25 0.64 24.34
CA PRO A 401 -14.60 0.50 23.82
C PRO A 401 -15.36 1.81 23.99
N TRP A 402 -15.87 2.40 22.91
CA TRP A 402 -16.75 3.55 22.99
C TRP A 402 -18.19 3.05 23.13
N THR A 403 -18.66 2.94 24.38
CA THR A 403 -19.95 2.28 24.68
C THR A 403 -20.90 3.18 25.47
N GLU A 404 -21.89 3.73 24.76
CA GLU A 404 -23.24 3.98 25.30
C GLU A 404 -24.35 3.32 24.45
N LYS A 405 -24.02 2.74 23.27
CA LYS A 405 -25.01 2.23 22.30
C LYS A 405 -25.29 0.72 22.36
N TRP A 406 -24.61 0.00 23.25
CA TRP A 406 -24.69 -1.46 23.34
C TRP A 406 -25.39 -1.86 24.64
N VAL A 407 -26.71 -1.64 24.68
CA VAL A 407 -27.58 -2.34 25.62
C VAL A 407 -28.07 -3.58 24.88
N VAL A 408 -27.58 -4.75 25.31
CA VAL A 408 -28.17 -6.05 24.95
C VAL A 408 -29.53 -6.17 25.62
#